data_AF-A0A8I0H9V4-F1
#
_entry.id   AF-A0A8I0H9V4-F1
#
_cell.length_a   1.000
_cell.length_b   1.000
_cell.length_c   1.000
_cell.angle_alpha   90.00
_cell.angle_beta   90.00
_cell.angle_gamma   90.00
#
_symmetry.space_group_name_H-M   'P 1'
#
loop_
_entity.id
_entity.type
_entity.pdbx_description
1 polymer ?
#
loop_
_entity_poly.entity_id
_entity_poly.type
_entity_poly.pdbx_seq_one_letter_code
_entity_poly.pdbx_strand_id
1 'polypeptide(L)'
;LLLSNTFTVVPSLRYGIAQKNNADIQLVVDALEVAFTNPLIDSFCIVSGDSDYTPLVGRLKSMGKFVLGISRSEAASTVFINACN
;
A
#
# COMPACT_ATOMS: atom_id res chain seq x y z
N LEU A 1 -12.36 5.12 26.16
CA LEU A 1 -10.91 4.84 26.01
C LEU A 1 -10.70 3.68 25.03
N LEU A 2 -11.12 3.87 23.77
CA LEU A 2 -11.07 2.88 22.68
C LEU A 2 -10.41 3.45 21.41
N LEU A 3 -9.86 4.67 21.47
CA LEU A 3 -9.49 5.46 20.29
C LEU A 3 -7.99 5.68 20.08
N SER A 4 -7.12 5.09 20.91
CA SER A 4 -5.66 5.25 20.77
C SER A 4 -4.99 4.15 19.94
N ASN A 5 -5.76 3.18 19.43
CA ASN A 5 -5.23 2.10 18.61
C ASN A 5 -5.55 2.32 17.13
N THR A 6 -4.49 2.17 16.34
CA THR A 6 -4.44 1.41 15.08
C THR A 6 -4.48 2.11 13.72
N PHE A 7 -4.31 3.43 13.58
CA PHE A 7 -3.99 4.00 12.25
C PHE A 7 -3.10 5.25 12.36
N THR A 8 -1.99 5.27 11.63
CA THR A 8 -1.14 6.45 11.48
C THR A 8 -1.63 7.26 10.29
N VAL A 9 -2.04 8.51 10.54
CA VAL A 9 -2.40 9.44 9.47
C VAL A 9 -1.13 10.14 9.00
N VAL A 10 -0.74 9.86 7.76
CA VAL A 10 0.41 10.50 7.12
C VAL A 10 -0.09 11.64 6.22
N PRO A 11 0.19 12.91 6.55
CA PRO A 11 -0.25 14.03 5.72
C PRO A 11 0.54 14.08 4.41
N SER A 12 -0.17 14.24 3.29
CA SER A 12 0.49 14.49 2.01
C SER A 12 1.02 15.92 1.97
N LEU A 13 2.34 16.06 2.15
CA LEU A 13 3.03 17.34 2.00
C LEU A 13 3.12 17.73 0.52
N ARG A 14 2.47 18.82 0.14
CA ARG A 14 2.55 19.39 -1.20
C ARG A 14 3.55 20.52 -1.23
N TYR A 15 4.74 20.28 -1.77
CA TYR A 15 5.71 21.33 -2.09
C TYR A 15 5.63 21.67 -3.58
N GLY A 16 5.09 22.85 -3.90
CA GLY A 16 5.04 23.37 -5.28
C GLY A 16 3.87 22.86 -6.14
N ILE A 17 3.93 23.20 -7.43
CA ILE A 17 2.78 23.16 -8.37
C ILE A 17 2.56 21.75 -8.97
N ALA A 18 3.53 20.83 -8.89
CA ALA A 18 3.50 19.56 -9.60
C ALA A 18 4.00 18.37 -8.74
N GLN A 19 3.19 17.92 -7.78
CA GLN A 19 3.48 16.72 -6.97
C GLN A 19 2.22 15.86 -6.83
N LYS A 20 1.88 15.15 -7.91
CA LYS A 20 0.67 14.32 -7.98
C LYS A 20 0.81 13.00 -7.20
N ASN A 21 2.04 12.47 -7.08
CA ASN A 21 2.27 11.09 -6.62
C ASN A 21 3.08 10.97 -5.31
N ASN A 22 3.31 12.08 -4.59
CA ASN A 22 4.15 12.06 -3.38
C ASN A 22 3.62 11.09 -2.31
N ALA A 23 2.29 11.08 -2.11
CA ALA A 23 1.66 10.19 -1.14
C ALA A 23 1.81 8.71 -1.54
N ASP A 24 1.65 8.38 -2.82
CA ASP A 24 1.76 7.00 -3.32
C ASP A 24 3.19 6.48 -3.16
N ILE A 25 4.19 7.32 -3.47
CA ILE A 25 5.61 6.99 -3.29
C ILE A 25 5.92 6.75 -1.82
N GLN A 26 5.47 7.66 -0.93
CA GLN A 26 5.70 7.50 0.51
C GLN A 26 5.08 6.21 1.05
N LEU A 27 3.86 5.89 0.64
CA LEU A 27 3.19 4.65 1.04
C LEU A 27 3.99 3.41 0.60
N VAL A 28 4.49 3.40 -0.64
CA VAL A 28 5.31 2.29 -1.15
C VAL A 28 6.60 2.13 -0.35
N VAL A 29 7.29 3.24 -0.03
CA VAL A 29 8.52 3.22 0.77
C VAL A 29 8.25 2.66 2.16
N ASP A 30 7.24 3.17 2.86
CA ASP A 30 6.88 2.74 4.22
C ASP A 30 6.52 1.24 4.24
N ALA A 31 5.72 0.77 3.27
CA ALA A 31 5.33 -0.63 3.19
C ALA A 31 6.53 -1.57 2.97
N LEU A 32 7.47 -1.17 2.11
CA LEU A 32 8.69 -1.95 1.88
C LEU A 32 9.61 -1.94 3.10
N GLU A 33 9.79 -0.80 3.77
CA GLU A 33 10.58 -0.73 5.00
C GLU A 33 10.03 -1.70 6.06
N VAL A 34 8.72 -1.72 6.28
CA VAL A 34 8.07 -2.67 7.20
C VAL A 34 8.31 -4.12 6.77
N ALA A 35 8.18 -4.43 5.48
CA ALA A 35 8.40 -5.77 4.96
C ALA A 35 9.84 -6.27 5.14
N PHE A 36 10.83 -5.35 5.07
CA PHE A 36 12.25 -5.68 5.24
C PHE A 36 12.67 -5.75 6.70
N THR A 37 12.18 -4.85 7.54
CA THR A 37 12.64 -4.68 8.92
C THR A 37 11.90 -5.57 9.91
N ASN A 38 10.66 -5.97 9.61
CA ASN A 38 9.83 -6.75 10.51
C ASN A 38 9.49 -8.13 9.92
N PRO A 39 10.32 -9.16 10.20
CA PRO A 39 10.14 -10.49 9.63
C PRO A 39 8.84 -11.19 10.10
N LEU A 40 8.25 -10.77 11.22
CA LEU A 40 7.02 -11.36 11.77
C LEU A 40 5.75 -10.94 11.02
N ILE A 41 5.83 -9.93 10.14
CA ILE A 41 4.69 -9.49 9.35
C ILE A 41 4.69 -10.29 8.05
N ASP A 42 3.78 -11.26 7.95
CA ASP A 42 3.68 -12.15 6.79
C ASP A 42 2.58 -11.74 5.80
N SER A 43 1.81 -10.71 6.14
CA SER A 43 0.65 -10.29 5.35
C SER A 43 0.52 -8.77 5.30
N PHE A 44 0.16 -8.28 4.12
CA PHE A 44 -0.08 -6.87 3.85
C PHE A 44 -1.49 -6.70 3.27
N CYS A 45 -2.20 -5.69 3.73
CA CYS A 45 -3.48 -5.28 3.15
C CYS A 45 -3.32 -3.93 2.47
N ILE A 46 -3.56 -3.88 1.16
CA ILE A 46 -3.50 -2.66 0.36
C ILE A 46 -4.92 -2.27 0.00
N VAL A 47 -5.38 -1.14 0.54
CA VAL A 47 -6.71 -0.61 0.29
C VAL A 47 -6.62 0.50 -0.77
N SER A 48 -6.75 0.12 -2.05
CA SER A 48 -6.66 1.04 -3.18
C SER A 48 -7.35 0.46 -4.42
N GLY A 49 -7.81 1.34 -5.31
CA GLY A 49 -8.25 0.97 -6.66
C GLY A 49 -7.17 1.21 -7.74
N ASP A 50 -6.04 1.83 -7.35
CA ASP A 50 -5.00 2.27 -8.28
C ASP A 50 -4.09 1.12 -8.71
N SER A 51 -3.94 0.93 -10.01
CA SER A 51 -3.04 -0.09 -10.58
C SER A 51 -1.55 0.22 -10.38
N ASP A 52 -1.19 1.46 -10.05
CA ASP A 52 0.20 1.86 -9.84
C ASP A 52 0.83 1.15 -8.63
N TYR A 53 0.04 0.50 -7.76
CA TYR A 53 0.52 -0.35 -6.67
C TYR A 53 0.93 -1.77 -7.09
N THR A 54 0.72 -2.17 -8.36
CA THR A 54 1.08 -3.51 -8.86
C THR A 54 2.55 -3.88 -8.59
N PRO A 55 3.56 -2.99 -8.78
CA PRO A 55 4.95 -3.31 -8.44
C PRO A 55 5.19 -3.57 -6.95
N LEU A 56 4.50 -2.84 -6.06
CA LEU A 56 4.56 -3.07 -4.61
C LEU A 56 4.05 -4.48 -4.28
N VAL A 57 2.88 -4.85 -4.83
CA VAL A 57 2.29 -6.19 -4.66
C VAL A 57 3.27 -7.28 -5.13
N GLY A 58 3.86 -7.11 -6.31
CA GLY A 58 4.84 -8.04 -6.86
C GLY A 58 6.08 -8.18 -5.97
N ARG A 59 6.59 -7.06 -5.42
CA ARG A 59 7.75 -7.09 -4.53
C ARG A 59 7.43 -7.81 -3.21
N LEU A 60 6.30 -7.50 -2.58
CA LEU A 60 5.86 -8.16 -1.35
C LEU A 60 5.69 -9.68 -1.55
N LYS A 61 5.06 -10.10 -2.65
CA LYS A 61 4.92 -11.53 -3.00
C LYS A 61 6.28 -12.20 -3.21
N SER A 62 7.23 -11.52 -3.87
CA SER A 62 8.61 -12.04 -4.04
C SER A 62 9.36 -12.21 -2.71
N MET A 63 8.96 -11.49 -1.67
CA MET A 63 9.47 -11.61 -0.30
C MET A 63 8.70 -12.65 0.54
N GLY A 64 7.81 -13.43 -0.08
CA GLY A 64 7.02 -14.47 0.58
C GLY A 64 5.83 -13.92 1.39
N LYS A 65 5.46 -12.65 1.19
CA LYS A 65 4.33 -12.02 1.90
C LYS A 65 3.02 -12.26 1.16
N PHE A 66 1.95 -12.50 1.91
CA PHE A 66 0.58 -12.53 1.40
C PHE A 66 0.05 -11.10 1.22
N VAL A 67 -0.64 -10.81 0.12
CA VAL A 67 -1.12 -9.46 -0.20
C VAL A 67 -2.62 -9.46 -0.47
N LEU A 68 -3.40 -8.86 0.44
CA LEU A 68 -4.83 -8.65 0.30
C LEU A 68 -5.11 -7.29 -0.35
N GLY A 69 -5.67 -7.28 -1.57
CA GLY A 69 -6.15 -6.08 -2.24
C GLY A 69 -7.60 -5.79 -1.90
N ILE A 70 -7.90 -4.58 -1.41
CA ILE A 70 -9.27 -4.12 -1.16
C ILE A 70 -9.55 -2.89 -2.01
N SER A 71 -10.62 -2.94 -2.80
CA SER A 71 -11.03 -1.84 -3.67
C SER A 71 -12.55 -1.69 -3.71
N ARG A 72 -13.04 -0.51 -4.05
CA ARG A 72 -14.47 -0.31 -4.37
C ARG A 72 -14.75 -0.92 -5.74
N SER A 73 -15.87 -1.63 -5.87
CA SER A 73 -16.26 -2.37 -7.08
C SER A 73 -16.20 -1.55 -8.37
N GLU A 74 -16.47 -0.25 -8.30
CA GLU A 74 -16.49 0.68 -9.45
C GLU A 74 -15.11 1.26 -9.79
N ALA A 75 -14.19 1.26 -8.82
CA ALA A 75 -12.86 1.88 -8.92
C ALA A 75 -11.74 0.83 -8.99
N ALA A 76 -12.09 -0.46 -9.00
CA ALA A 76 -11.14 -1.55 -8.95
C ALA A 76 -10.51 -1.79 -10.32
N SER A 77 -9.22 -1.48 -10.46
CA SER A 77 -8.47 -1.96 -11.62
C SER A 77 -8.37 -3.49 -11.59
N THR A 78 -8.76 -4.14 -12.68
CA THR A 78 -8.61 -5.59 -12.84
C THR A 78 -7.15 -6.02 -12.76
N VAL A 79 -6.22 -5.15 -13.19
CA VAL A 79 -4.78 -5.36 -13.08
C VAL A 79 -4.35 -5.43 -11.61
N PHE A 80 -4.85 -4.52 -10.78
CA PHE A 80 -4.54 -4.50 -9.34
C PHE A 80 -5.10 -5.74 -8.63
N ILE A 81 -6.36 -6.09 -8.90
CA ILE A 81 -6.99 -7.29 -8.31
C ILE A 81 -6.20 -8.54 -8.67
N ASN A 82 -5.84 -8.71 -9.95
CA ASN A 82 -5.09 -9.87 -10.42
C ASN A 82 -3.67 -9.96 -9.87
N ALA A 83 -3.07 -8.84 -9.46
CA ALA A 83 -1.75 -8.82 -8.87
C ALA A 83 -1.74 -9.41 -7.45
N CYS A 84 -2.83 -9.20 -6.70
CA CYS A 84 -2.97 -9.60 -5.30
C CYS A 84 -3.09 -11.13 -5.14
N ASN A 85 -3.19 -11.60 -3.90
CA ASN A 85 -3.51 -13.00 -3.58
C ASN A 85 -5.02 -13.20 -3.46
#